data_AF-A0A822BL06-F1
#
_entry.id   AF-A0A822BL06-F1
#
_cell.length_a   1.000
_cell.length_b   1.000
_cell.length_c   1.000
_cell.angle_alpha   90.00
_cell.angle_beta   90.00
_cell.angle_gamma   90.00
#
_symmetry.space_group_name_H-M   'P 1'
#
loop_
_entity.id
_entity.type
_entity.pdbx_description
1 polymer ?
#
loop_
_entity_poly.entity_id
_entity_poly.type
_entity_poly.pdbx_seq_one_letter_code
_entity_poly.pdbx_strand_id
1 'polypeptide(L)'
;MSKIQLNQQHLQVLSKGLKFIPTPKSINIVTNIVNCKKSLYSAPLIIKNAARSEISTFIQKWKKPKQCNMNKEEIKLLNEIKAIEDIIIIQADKGGKIVIMDKSDYITKVEEKLNDKNVYELIKNDPTTTIKEEISEKVT
;
A
#
# COMPACT_ATOMS: atom_id res chain seq x y z
N MET A 1 16.95 -16.17 0.22
CA MET A 1 16.19 -15.81 1.44
C MET A 1 17.01 -14.75 2.15
N SER A 2 16.37 -13.75 2.78
CA SER A 2 17.14 -12.68 3.44
C SER A 2 18.13 -13.27 4.44
N LYS A 3 19.36 -12.76 4.43
CA LYS A 3 20.41 -13.08 5.39
C LYS A 3 20.09 -12.57 6.80
N ILE A 4 19.10 -11.69 6.92
CA ILE A 4 18.69 -11.11 8.19
C ILE A 4 17.79 -12.07 8.94
N GLN A 5 18.20 -12.39 10.17
CA GLN A 5 17.53 -13.37 11.01
C GLN A 5 16.40 -12.69 11.80
N LEU A 6 15.18 -12.83 11.30
CA LEU A 6 13.98 -12.40 12.02
C LEU A 6 13.67 -13.39 13.15
N ASN A 7 13.55 -12.89 14.38
CA ASN A 7 13.10 -13.68 15.51
C ASN A 7 11.61 -14.09 15.37
N GLN A 8 11.15 -15.00 16.24
CA GLN A 8 9.77 -15.48 16.21
C GLN A 8 8.74 -14.38 16.44
N GLN A 9 9.06 -13.34 17.22
CA GLN A 9 8.16 -12.22 17.50
C GLN A 9 7.96 -11.32 16.26
N HIS A 10 9.03 -11.07 15.50
CA HIS A 10 8.97 -10.39 14.21
C HIS A 10 8.06 -11.16 13.25
N LEU A 11 8.23 -12.48 13.15
CA LEU A 11 7.41 -13.32 12.27
C LEU A 11 5.93 -13.31 12.68
N GLN A 12 5.62 -13.34 13.97
CA GLN A 12 4.24 -13.25 14.47
C GLN A 12 3.58 -11.92 14.09
N VAL A 13 4.28 -10.81 14.26
CA VAL A 13 3.77 -9.48 13.90
C VAL A 13 3.52 -9.38 12.39
N LEU A 14 4.45 -9.87 11.57
CA LEU A 14 4.35 -9.86 10.12
C LEU A 14 3.29 -10.82 9.58
N SER A 15 3.01 -11.91 10.30
CA SER A 15 1.98 -12.90 9.93
C SER A 15 0.56 -12.32 9.92
N LYS A 16 0.32 -11.19 10.58
CA LYS A 16 -0.96 -10.47 10.52
C LYS A 16 -1.30 -10.02 9.08
N GLY A 17 -0.28 -9.83 8.24
CA GLY A 17 -0.42 -9.59 6.80
C GLY A 17 -0.92 -8.20 6.43
N LEU A 18 -1.01 -7.93 5.11
CA LEU A 18 -1.30 -6.60 4.56
C LEU A 18 -2.75 -6.14 4.79
N LYS A 19 -3.67 -7.05 5.12
CA LYS A 19 -5.07 -6.74 5.42
C LYS A 19 -5.29 -6.33 6.88
N PHE A 20 -4.27 -6.48 7.73
CA PHE A 20 -4.34 -6.03 9.11
C PHE A 20 -4.17 -4.51 9.17
N ILE A 21 -5.19 -3.83 9.69
CA ILE A 21 -5.21 -2.36 9.81
C ILE A 21 -5.00 -2.01 11.29
N PRO A 22 -3.84 -1.42 11.66
CA PRO A 22 -3.62 -0.86 13.00
C PRO A 22 -4.75 0.07 13.42
N THR A 23 -5.17 -0.01 14.68
CA THR A 23 -6.17 0.93 15.22
C THR A 23 -5.69 2.38 15.05
N PRO A 24 -6.42 3.23 14.31
CA PRO A 24 -6.01 4.60 14.07
C PRO A 24 -6.03 5.42 15.37
N LYS A 25 -4.95 6.17 15.63
CA LYS A 25 -4.82 7.03 16.83
C LYS A 25 -5.50 8.38 16.65
N SER A 26 -5.60 8.85 15.41
CA SER A 26 -6.20 10.11 15.00
C SER A 26 -6.72 10.00 13.57
N ILE A 27 -7.60 10.93 13.19
CA ILE A 27 -8.04 11.10 11.81
C ILE A 27 -7.36 12.33 11.21
N ASN A 28 -6.73 12.17 10.04
CA ASN A 28 -6.26 13.31 9.26
C ASN A 28 -7.42 13.88 8.42
N ILE A 29 -8.14 14.83 9.01
CA ILE A 29 -9.33 15.45 8.43
C ILE A 29 -9.01 16.07 7.06
N VAL A 30 -7.89 16.81 6.96
CA VAL A 30 -7.48 17.49 5.73
C VAL A 30 -7.27 16.50 4.60
N THR A 31 -6.52 15.43 4.86
CA THR A 31 -6.23 14.39 3.86
C THR A 31 -7.50 13.69 3.40
N ASN A 32 -8.42 13.37 4.32
CA ASN A 32 -9.70 12.75 3.96
C ASN A 32 -10.55 13.67 3.08
N ILE A 33 -10.61 14.96 3.39
CA ILE A 33 -11.35 15.95 2.57
C ILE A 33 -10.71 16.07 1.18
N VAL A 34 -9.39 16.17 1.10
CA VAL A 34 -8.66 16.27 -0.18
C VAL A 34 -8.87 15.02 -1.03
N ASN A 35 -8.70 13.84 -0.45
CA ASN A 35 -8.90 12.57 -1.14
C ASN A 35 -10.34 12.40 -1.63
N CYS A 36 -11.32 12.76 -0.81
CA CYS A 36 -12.73 12.72 -1.20
C CYS A 36 -13.06 13.70 -2.33
N LYS A 37 -12.54 14.93 -2.27
CA LYS A 37 -12.71 15.89 -3.38
C LYS A 37 -12.10 15.37 -4.68
N LYS A 38 -10.92 14.76 -4.60
CA LYS A 38 -10.23 14.18 -5.76
C LYS A 38 -11.02 13.01 -6.35
N SER A 39 -11.46 12.05 -5.54
CA SER A 39 -12.20 10.89 -6.01
C SER A 39 -13.58 11.24 -6.58
N LEU A 40 -14.20 12.29 -6.05
CA LEU A 40 -15.49 12.77 -6.52
C LEU A 40 -15.38 13.81 -7.64
N TYR A 41 -14.21 14.10 -8.20
CA TYR A 41 -14.03 15.18 -9.18
C TYR A 41 -15.01 15.09 -10.36
N SER A 42 -15.15 13.90 -10.96
CA SER A 42 -16.05 13.63 -12.09
C SER A 42 -17.51 13.35 -11.70
N ALA A 43 -17.83 13.25 -10.41
CA ALA A 43 -19.17 12.87 -9.96
C ALA A 43 -20.19 14.02 -10.09
N PRO A 44 -21.49 13.71 -10.25
CA PRO A 44 -22.58 14.70 -10.18
C PRO A 44 -22.60 15.48 -8.86
N LEU A 45 -23.08 16.72 -8.91
CA LEU A 45 -23.11 17.63 -7.75
C LEU A 45 -23.91 17.05 -6.56
N ILE A 46 -24.99 16.33 -6.84
CA ILE A 46 -25.83 15.68 -5.83
C ILE A 46 -25.00 14.67 -5.02
N ILE A 47 -24.24 13.80 -5.72
CA ILE A 47 -23.38 12.79 -5.09
C ILE A 47 -22.25 13.46 -4.30
N LYS A 48 -21.65 14.53 -4.86
CA LYS A 48 -20.63 15.33 -4.17
C LYS A 48 -21.14 15.88 -2.84
N ASN A 49 -22.35 16.44 -2.83
CA ASN A 49 -22.93 17.04 -1.62
C ASN A 49 -23.36 15.99 -0.59
N ALA A 50 -23.94 14.87 -1.04
CA ALA A 50 -24.28 13.74 -0.17
C ALA A 50 -23.03 13.19 0.53
N ALA A 51 -21.97 12.87 -0.22
CA ALA A 51 -20.72 12.34 0.34
C ALA A 51 -20.06 13.32 1.32
N ARG A 52 -20.06 14.63 1.02
CA ARG A 52 -19.55 15.66 1.94
C ARG A 52 -20.33 15.67 3.26
N SER A 53 -21.65 15.57 3.19
CA SER A 53 -22.53 15.55 4.37
C SER A 53 -22.25 14.33 5.24
N GLU A 54 -22.15 13.14 4.63
CA GLU A 54 -21.85 11.90 5.34
C GLU A 54 -20.46 11.93 5.99
N ILE A 55 -19.44 12.39 5.26
CA ILE A 55 -18.07 12.49 5.80
C ILE A 55 -18.01 13.50 6.94
N SER A 56 -18.67 14.65 6.80
CA SER A 56 -18.77 15.64 7.88
C SER A 56 -19.42 15.03 9.13
N THR A 57 -20.52 14.31 8.94
CA THR A 57 -21.22 13.60 10.02
C THR A 57 -20.34 12.54 10.66
N PHE A 58 -19.60 11.75 9.88
CA PHE A 58 -18.67 10.75 10.37
C PHE A 58 -17.56 11.38 11.20
N ILE A 59 -16.92 12.45 10.70
CA ILE A 59 -15.84 13.15 11.41
C ILE A 59 -16.34 13.72 12.75
N GLN A 60 -17.51 14.35 12.77
CA GLN A 60 -18.08 14.91 14.00
C GLN A 60 -18.43 13.83 15.03
N LYS A 61 -18.92 12.67 14.57
CA LYS A 61 -19.29 11.55 15.45
C LYS A 61 -18.11 10.69 15.85
N TRP A 62 -16.98 10.79 15.15
CA TRP A 62 -15.85 9.90 15.38
C TRP A 62 -15.29 10.08 16.78
N LYS A 63 -15.06 8.93 17.45
CA LYS A 63 -14.40 8.85 18.74
C LYS A 63 -13.25 7.86 18.63
N LYS A 64 -12.12 8.20 19.24
CA LYS A 64 -10.97 7.30 19.31
C LYS A 64 -11.38 5.96 19.93
N PRO A 65 -11.05 4.82 19.31
CA PRO A 65 -11.31 3.51 19.91
C PRO A 65 -10.62 3.38 21.28
N LYS A 66 -11.34 2.81 22.26
CA LYS A 66 -10.81 2.59 23.62
C LYS A 66 -9.74 1.51 23.66
N GLN A 67 -9.88 0.49 22.81
CA GLN A 67 -8.97 -0.63 22.71
C GLN A 67 -8.17 -0.53 21.41
N CYS A 68 -6.89 -0.85 21.48
CA CYS A 68 -6.01 -0.98 20.33
C CYS A 68 -5.88 -2.46 19.96
N ASN A 69 -5.86 -2.77 18.68
CA ASN A 69 -5.60 -4.11 18.16
C ASN A 69 -4.11 -4.47 18.06
N MET A 70 -3.23 -3.59 18.52
CA MET A 70 -1.80 -3.84 18.71
C MET A 70 -1.31 -3.32 20.05
N ASN A 71 -0.40 -4.05 20.65
CA ASN A 71 0.30 -3.65 21.86
C ASN A 71 1.58 -2.83 21.53
N LYS A 72 2.23 -2.29 22.56
CA LYS A 72 3.42 -1.44 22.40
C LYS A 72 4.62 -2.21 21.84
N GLU A 73 4.79 -3.47 22.24
CA GLU A 73 5.89 -4.32 21.76
C GLU A 73 5.72 -4.66 20.28
N GLU A 74 4.51 -4.98 19.82
CA GLU A 74 4.25 -5.22 18.39
C GLU A 74 4.56 -3.98 17.54
N ILE A 75 4.20 -2.79 18.01
CA ILE A 75 4.53 -1.53 17.34
C ILE A 75 6.04 -1.30 17.32
N LYS A 76 6.73 -1.59 18.42
CA LYS A 76 8.19 -1.47 18.52
C LYS A 76 8.87 -2.40 17.53
N LEU A 77 8.48 -3.67 17.50
CA LEU A 77 8.98 -4.67 16.55
C LEU A 77 8.74 -4.25 15.09
N LEU A 78 7.56 -3.69 14.76
CA LEU A 78 7.32 -3.14 13.42
C LEU A 78 8.29 -2.01 13.06
N ASN A 79 8.57 -1.12 14.01
CA ASN A 79 9.51 -0.02 13.78
C ASN A 79 10.96 -0.53 13.64
N GLU A 80 11.34 -1.54 14.43
CA GLU A 80 12.65 -2.20 14.31
C GLU A 80 12.79 -2.82 12.92
N ILE A 81 11.81 -3.60 12.46
CA ILE A 81 11.80 -4.17 11.11
C ILE A 81 11.88 -3.08 10.04
N LYS A 82 11.13 -1.98 10.20
CA LYS A 82 11.12 -0.85 9.27
C LYS A 82 12.46 -0.12 9.19
N ALA A 83 13.23 -0.11 10.29
CA ALA A 83 14.52 0.57 10.36
C ALA A 83 15.65 -0.23 9.68
N ILE A 84 15.41 -1.49 9.31
CA ILE A 84 16.39 -2.32 8.61
C ILE A 84 16.44 -1.90 7.14
N GLU A 85 17.52 -1.25 6.73
CA GLU A 85 17.68 -0.71 5.36
C GLU A 85 18.06 -1.77 4.32
N ASP A 86 18.63 -2.90 4.77
CA ASP A 86 19.15 -3.98 3.94
C ASP A 86 18.07 -4.96 3.46
N ILE A 87 16.82 -4.81 3.91
CA ILE A 87 15.69 -5.64 3.47
C ILE A 87 14.74 -4.87 2.58
N ILE A 88 14.04 -5.62 1.75
CA ILE A 88 12.85 -5.17 1.05
C ILE A 88 11.65 -6.03 1.45
N ILE A 89 10.53 -5.38 1.74
CA ILE A 89 9.26 -6.02 2.08
C ILE A 89 8.30 -5.75 0.92
N ILE A 90 7.94 -6.79 0.18
CA ILE A 90 7.05 -6.71 -0.98
C ILE A 90 5.82 -7.59 -0.80
N GLN A 91 4.74 -7.25 -1.49
CA GLN A 91 3.59 -8.12 -1.59
C GLN A 91 3.93 -9.33 -2.47
N ALA A 92 3.54 -10.53 -2.03
CA ALA A 92 3.63 -11.73 -2.85
C ALA A 92 2.63 -11.65 -4.01
N ASP A 93 3.04 -12.12 -5.18
CA ASP A 93 2.20 -12.20 -6.39
C ASP A 93 0.87 -12.93 -6.13
N LYS A 94 0.88 -13.95 -5.26
CA LYS A 94 -0.29 -14.75 -4.90
C LYS A 94 -0.55 -14.78 -3.40
N GLY A 95 -1.84 -14.81 -3.04
CA GLY A 95 -2.29 -15.12 -1.67
C GLY A 95 -2.21 -14.00 -0.63
N GLY A 96 -1.96 -12.75 -1.04
CA GLY A 96 -1.96 -11.58 -0.13
C GLY A 96 -0.91 -11.65 0.99
N LYS A 97 0.11 -12.49 0.81
CA LYS A 97 1.25 -12.64 1.73
C LYS A 97 2.29 -11.56 1.47
N ILE A 98 3.26 -11.47 2.36
CA ILE A 98 4.44 -10.63 2.19
C ILE A 98 5.67 -11.50 1.95
N VAL A 99 6.63 -10.97 1.20
CA VAL A 99 7.95 -11.56 0.99
C VAL A 99 8.99 -10.59 1.50
N ILE A 100 9.97 -11.11 2.22
CA ILE A 100 11.09 -10.35 2.77
C ILE A 100 12.36 -10.89 2.11
N MET A 101 13.11 -10.00 1.48
CA MET A 101 14.33 -10.34 0.76
C MET A 101 15.43 -9.35 1.11
N ASP A 102 16.68 -9.76 0.90
CA ASP A 102 17.79 -8.81 0.89
C ASP A 102 17.58 -7.85 -0.28
N LYS A 103 17.77 -6.57 0.01
CA LYS A 103 17.55 -5.49 -0.95
C LYS A 103 18.52 -5.58 -2.12
N SER A 104 19.78 -5.93 -1.86
CA SER A 104 20.79 -6.17 -2.91
C SER A 104 20.35 -7.26 -3.87
N ASP A 105 19.94 -8.42 -3.34
CA ASP A 105 19.52 -9.57 -4.14
C ASP A 105 18.27 -9.26 -4.97
N TYR A 106 17.34 -8.48 -4.40
CA TYR A 106 16.16 -8.01 -5.12
C TYR A 106 16.56 -7.10 -6.29
N ILE A 107 17.43 -6.11 -6.06
CA ILE A 107 17.88 -5.18 -7.10
C ILE A 107 18.59 -5.94 -8.22
N THR A 108 19.55 -6.81 -7.88
CA THR A 108 20.28 -7.62 -8.88
C THR A 108 19.32 -8.44 -9.74
N LYS A 109 18.34 -9.13 -9.13
CA LYS A 109 17.34 -9.91 -9.89
C LYS A 109 16.45 -9.07 -10.78
N VAL A 110 16.10 -7.85 -10.33
CA VAL A 110 15.31 -6.92 -11.15
C VAL A 110 16.13 -6.44 -12.33
N GLU A 111 17.39 -6.07 -12.13
CA GLU A 111 18.30 -5.64 -13.20
C GLU A 111 18.58 -6.77 -14.20
N GLU A 112 18.82 -8.00 -13.73
CA GLU A 112 18.97 -9.19 -14.58
C GLU A 112 17.73 -9.38 -15.47
N LYS A 113 16.53 -9.25 -14.91
CA LYS A 113 15.28 -9.37 -15.68
C LYS A 113 15.08 -8.23 -16.67
N LEU A 114 15.33 -6.99 -16.27
CA LEU A 114 15.15 -5.83 -17.14
C LEU A 114 16.16 -5.79 -18.30
N ASN A 115 17.34 -6.37 -18.11
CA ASN A 115 18.37 -6.48 -19.15
C ASN A 115 18.15 -7.67 -20.11
N ASP A 116 17.14 -8.52 -19.88
CA ASP A 116 16.82 -9.64 -20.78
C ASP A 116 16.13 -9.13 -22.04
N LYS A 117 16.94 -8.91 -23.08
CA LYS A 117 16.49 -8.46 -24.41
C LYS A 117 15.72 -9.52 -25.21
N ASN A 118 15.64 -10.77 -24.73
CA ASN A 118 14.80 -11.78 -25.37
C ASN A 118 13.33 -11.65 -24.95
N VAL A 119 13.08 -11.07 -23.78
CA VAL A 119 11.74 -10.92 -23.20
C VAL A 119 11.26 -9.47 -23.23
N TYR A 120 12.16 -8.50 -23.03
CA TYR A 120 11.81 -7.09 -22.93
C TYR A 120 12.50 -6.24 -24.02
N GLU A 121 11.77 -5.26 -24.55
CA GLU A 121 12.29 -4.27 -25.50
C GLU A 121 12.29 -2.86 -24.86
N LEU A 122 13.33 -2.08 -25.15
CA LEU A 122 13.41 -0.70 -24.68
C LEU A 122 12.55 0.22 -25.54
N ILE A 123 11.55 0.84 -24.93
CA ILE A 123 10.67 1.81 -25.57
C ILE A 123 11.19 3.24 -25.36
N LYS A 124 11.07 4.09 -26.38
CA LYS A 124 11.54 5.49 -26.33
C LYS A 124 10.64 6.42 -25.50
N ASN A 125 9.34 6.15 -25.53
CA ASN A 125 8.30 6.95 -24.86
C ASN A 125 7.39 6.00 -24.08
N ASP A 126 6.81 6.47 -22.97
CA ASP A 126 5.84 5.72 -22.18
C ASP A 126 4.49 5.60 -22.92
N PRO A 127 4.08 4.40 -23.38
CA PRO A 127 2.84 4.20 -24.12
C PRO A 127 1.64 3.96 -23.19
N THR A 128 1.82 4.04 -21.87
CA THR A 128 0.81 3.66 -20.87
C THR A 128 -0.53 4.34 -21.11
N THR A 129 -0.53 5.62 -21.49
CA THR A 129 -1.77 6.38 -21.74
C THR A 129 -2.53 5.86 -22.95
N THR A 130 -1.85 5.70 -24.08
CA THR A 130 -2.42 5.19 -25.33
C THR A 130 -2.94 3.77 -25.16
N ILE A 131 -2.16 2.89 -24.53
CA ILE A 131 -2.59 1.50 -24.28
C ILE A 131 -3.82 1.46 -23.37
N LYS A 132 -3.89 2.33 -22.34
CA LYS A 132 -5.07 2.41 -21.46
C LYS A 132 -6.32 2.85 -22.21
N GLU A 133 -6.19 3.83 -23.09
CA GLU A 133 -7.29 4.30 -23.94
C GLU A 133 -7.77 3.18 -24.87
N GLU A 134 -6.86 2.53 -25.59
CA GLU A 134 -7.19 1.39 -26.47
C GLU A 134 -7.85 0.21 -25.72
N ILE A 135 -7.38 -0.11 -24.51
CA ILE A 135 -8.01 -1.15 -23.69
C ILE A 135 -9.42 -0.72 -23.27
N SER A 136 -9.62 0.54 -22.87
CA SER A 136 -10.93 1.03 -22.45
C SER A 136 -11.95 1.05 -23.59
N GLU A 137 -11.52 1.33 -24.81
CA GLU A 137 -12.36 1.27 -26.01
C GLU A 137 -12.75 -0.16 -26.37
N LYS A 138 -11.86 -1.14 -26.16
CA LYS A 138 -12.13 -2.56 -26.43
C LYS A 138 -12.98 -3.26 -25.35
N VAL A 139 -13.06 -2.69 -24.16
CA VAL A 139 -13.84 -3.22 -23.02
C VAL A 139 -15.26 -2.62 -22.97
N THR A 140 -15.57 -1.65 -23.85
CA THR A 140 -16.91 -1.08 -24.06
C THR A 140 -17.58 -1.75 -25.24
#